data_AF-A0A3M1QPR1-F1
#
_entry.id   AF-A0A3M1QPR1-F1
#
_cell.length_a   1.000
_cell.length_b   1.000
_cell.length_c   1.000
_cell.angle_alpha   90.00
_cell.angle_beta   90.00
_cell.angle_gamma   90.00
#
_symmetry.space_group_name_H-M   'P 1'
#
loop_
_entity.id
_entity.type
_entity.pdbx_description
1 polymer ?
#
loop_
_entity_poly.entity_id
_entity_poly.type
_entity_poly.pdbx_seq_one_letter_code
_entity_poly.pdbx_strand_id
1 'polypeptide(L)'
;MKHGIAWVYGACVGGEGLVLPIVPGETPCLRCIWEDAPPPGMSPTCDTAGILGPVVGVVASLQALEALKLLGGRIEAVNRSLVSIDAWGGRIRNLNMQAAREAGSCPCCGQRKFDYLDGGRAAATTALCGRNAVQITPPGGGAEVSFKQIAQRLPFDARPKFNHYLLRFEIDACQVTLFPDGRAIVKGTNDPAVARSLYNKYIGG
;
A
#
# COMPACT_ATOMS: atom_id res chain seq x y z
N MET A 1 3.53 -0.48 -13.31
CA MET A 1 2.74 0.01 -14.47
C MET A 1 3.34 1.25 -15.12
N LYS A 2 3.39 2.42 -14.45
CA LYS A 2 3.95 3.68 -15.01
C LYS A 2 5.28 3.49 -15.75
N HIS A 3 6.22 2.81 -15.11
CA HIS A 3 7.59 2.57 -15.61
C HIS A 3 7.76 1.28 -16.44
N GLY A 4 6.69 0.52 -16.70
CA GLY A 4 6.80 -0.73 -17.48
C GLY A 4 7.58 -1.87 -16.79
N ILE A 5 7.97 -1.72 -15.52
CA ILE A 5 8.72 -2.74 -14.78
C ILE A 5 7.79 -3.85 -14.28
N ALA A 6 8.17 -5.11 -14.51
CA ALA A 6 7.49 -6.29 -13.99
C ALA A 6 7.71 -6.49 -12.49
N TRP A 7 6.71 -7.01 -11.79
CA TRP A 7 6.74 -7.20 -10.35
C TRP A 7 5.75 -8.28 -9.92
N VAL A 8 5.90 -8.80 -8.70
CA VAL A 8 5.03 -9.87 -8.18
C VAL A 8 4.29 -9.38 -6.94
N TYR A 9 2.96 -9.30 -7.04
CA TYR A 9 2.09 -9.00 -5.91
C TYR A 9 1.92 -10.23 -5.02
N GLY A 10 1.89 -10.01 -3.70
CA GLY A 10 1.56 -11.02 -2.72
C GLY A 10 0.77 -10.42 -1.58
N ALA A 11 -0.22 -11.16 -1.08
CA ALA A 11 -1.05 -10.76 0.05
C ALA A 11 -1.47 -11.98 0.87
N CYS A 12 -1.73 -11.77 2.16
CA CYS A 12 -2.24 -12.80 3.04
C CYS A 12 -3.00 -12.19 4.22
N VAL A 13 -4.04 -12.89 4.69
CA VAL A 13 -4.80 -12.57 5.89
C VAL A 13 -5.47 -13.84 6.40
N GLY A 14 -5.48 -14.07 7.72
CA GLY A 14 -6.01 -15.30 8.30
C GLY A 14 -5.30 -16.55 7.75
N GLY A 15 -6.05 -17.43 7.08
CA GLY A 15 -5.52 -18.60 6.37
C GLY A 15 -5.48 -18.45 4.85
N GLU A 16 -5.72 -17.25 4.33
CA GLU A 16 -5.81 -16.99 2.89
C GLU A 16 -4.55 -16.31 2.36
N GLY A 17 -4.21 -16.61 1.10
CA GLY A 17 -3.09 -16.03 0.39
C GLY A 17 -3.39 -15.75 -1.07
N LEU A 18 -2.74 -14.74 -1.64
CA LEU A 18 -2.80 -14.39 -3.05
C LEU A 18 -1.39 -14.15 -3.59
N VAL A 19 -1.12 -14.61 -4.81
CA VAL A 19 0.09 -14.27 -5.59
C VAL A 19 -0.31 -13.94 -7.01
N LEU A 20 0.19 -12.81 -7.53
CA LEU A 20 -0.07 -12.38 -8.90
C LEU A 20 1.18 -11.77 -9.52
N PRO A 21 1.81 -12.45 -10.49
CA PRO A 21 2.83 -11.85 -11.32
C PRO A 21 2.23 -10.82 -12.28
N ILE A 22 2.79 -9.62 -12.30
CA ILE A 22 2.33 -8.51 -13.11
C ILE A 22 3.43 -8.15 -14.10
N VAL A 23 3.20 -8.48 -15.37
CA VAL A 23 4.04 -8.13 -16.52
C VAL A 23 3.30 -7.04 -17.30
N PRO A 24 3.71 -5.76 -17.20
CA PRO A 24 3.02 -4.65 -17.85
C PRO A 24 2.86 -4.87 -19.35
N GLY A 25 1.64 -4.68 -19.86
CA GLY A 25 1.34 -4.91 -21.28
C GLY A 25 0.91 -6.34 -21.60
N GLU A 26 1.21 -7.30 -20.73
CA GLU A 26 0.95 -8.72 -20.98
C GLU A 26 -0.10 -9.31 -20.03
N THR A 27 0.03 -9.09 -18.71
CA THR A 27 -0.88 -9.63 -17.70
C THR A 27 -1.77 -8.53 -17.10
N PRO A 28 -2.91 -8.89 -16.47
CA PRO A 28 -3.78 -7.94 -15.78
C PRO A 28 -3.04 -7.23 -14.64
N CYS A 29 -3.27 -5.93 -14.49
CA CYS A 29 -2.80 -5.20 -13.32
C CYS A 29 -3.81 -5.33 -12.16
N LEU A 30 -3.45 -4.90 -10.95
CA LEU A 30 -4.38 -4.90 -9.82
C LEU A 30 -5.70 -4.17 -10.13
N ARG A 31 -5.66 -3.05 -10.84
CA ARG A 31 -6.85 -2.26 -11.24
C ARG A 31 -7.75 -2.97 -12.28
N CYS A 32 -7.26 -4.02 -12.95
CA CYS A 32 -8.13 -4.87 -13.78
C CYS A 32 -9.01 -5.77 -12.90
N ILE A 33 -8.47 -6.23 -11.78
CA ILE A 33 -9.11 -7.22 -10.90
C ILE A 33 -9.95 -6.51 -9.83
N TRP A 34 -9.36 -5.46 -9.23
CA TRP A 34 -9.95 -4.62 -8.19
C TRP A 34 -9.89 -3.18 -8.69
N GLU A 35 -10.98 -2.70 -9.29
CA GLU A 35 -11.07 -1.37 -9.88
C GLU A 35 -10.77 -0.26 -8.85
N ASP A 36 -11.30 -0.44 -7.64
CA ASP A 36 -11.07 0.42 -6.50
C ASP A 36 -10.66 -0.36 -5.25
N ALA A 37 -9.86 0.30 -4.41
CA ALA A 37 -9.59 -0.22 -3.08
C ALA A 37 -10.92 -0.33 -2.29
N PRO A 38 -11.14 -1.44 -1.56
CA PRO A 38 -12.34 -1.57 -0.74
C PRO A 38 -12.39 -0.45 0.31
N PRO A 39 -13.60 0.00 0.69
CA PRO A 39 -13.78 0.95 1.77
C PRO A 39 -13.05 0.49 3.06
N PRO A 40 -12.53 1.43 3.88
CA PRO A 40 -11.93 1.09 5.16
C PRO A 40 -12.88 0.24 6.01
N GLY A 41 -12.38 -0.84 6.59
CA GLY A 41 -13.15 -1.74 7.45
C GLY A 41 -13.98 -2.80 6.72
N MET A 42 -14.07 -2.80 5.39
CA MET A 42 -14.77 -3.86 4.64
C MET A 42 -13.97 -5.17 4.54
N SER A 43 -12.64 -5.11 4.62
CA SER A 43 -11.79 -6.30 4.56
C SER A 43 -11.16 -6.59 5.92
N PRO A 44 -11.08 -7.86 6.33
CA PRO A 44 -10.35 -8.22 7.52
C PRO A 44 -8.87 -7.84 7.38
N THR A 45 -8.27 -7.48 8.50
CA THR A 45 -6.87 -7.12 8.61
C THR A 45 -6.11 -8.20 9.36
N CYS A 46 -4.78 -8.16 9.29
CA CYS A 46 -3.94 -9.03 10.12
C CYS A 46 -4.18 -8.81 11.62
N ASP A 47 -4.64 -7.64 12.04
CA ASP A 47 -4.96 -7.34 13.45
C ASP A 47 -6.29 -7.95 13.89
N THR A 48 -7.27 -8.01 12.99
CA THR A 48 -8.62 -8.49 13.32
C THR A 48 -8.79 -9.99 13.07
N ALA A 49 -8.20 -10.51 11.99
CA ALA A 49 -8.32 -11.91 11.58
C ALA A 49 -7.07 -12.75 11.88
N GLY A 50 -5.98 -12.11 12.33
CA GLY A 50 -4.69 -12.78 12.48
C GLY A 50 -4.05 -13.13 11.13
N ILE A 51 -2.95 -13.87 11.21
CA ILE A 51 -2.30 -14.48 10.05
C ILE A 51 -1.63 -15.79 10.45
N LEU A 52 -1.87 -16.85 9.67
CA LEU A 52 -1.16 -18.11 9.81
C LEU A 52 0.24 -17.96 9.20
N GLY A 53 1.27 -17.99 10.05
CA GLY A 53 2.68 -17.87 9.62
C GLY A 53 3.07 -18.76 8.44
N PRO A 54 2.67 -20.05 8.39
CA PRO A 54 2.96 -20.91 7.24
C PRO A 54 2.40 -20.41 5.89
N VAL A 55 1.23 -19.75 5.89
CA VAL A 55 0.65 -19.15 4.66
C VAL A 55 1.55 -18.06 4.11
N VAL A 56 2.15 -17.24 4.98
CA VAL A 56 3.13 -16.24 4.60
C VAL A 56 4.33 -16.89 3.90
N GLY A 57 4.82 -18.01 4.43
CA GLY A 57 5.91 -18.78 3.84
C GLY A 57 5.58 -19.32 2.44
N VAL A 58 4.37 -19.85 2.25
CA VAL A 58 3.90 -20.33 0.93
C VAL A 58 3.80 -19.18 -0.06
N VAL A 59 3.14 -18.08 0.31
CA VAL A 59 2.99 -16.88 -0.53
C VAL A 59 4.35 -16.32 -0.93
N ALA A 60 5.26 -16.13 0.04
CA ALA A 60 6.60 -15.61 -0.20
C ALA A 60 7.43 -16.53 -1.13
N SER A 61 7.33 -17.85 -0.96
CA SER A 61 8.03 -18.82 -1.81
C SER A 61 7.54 -18.76 -3.25
N LEU A 62 6.23 -18.66 -3.46
CA LEU A 62 5.65 -18.50 -4.79
C LEU A 62 6.02 -17.15 -5.41
N GLN A 63 6.03 -16.06 -4.63
CA GLN A 63 6.51 -14.76 -5.12
C GLN A 63 7.97 -14.81 -5.56
N ALA A 64 8.84 -15.41 -4.74
CA ALA A 64 10.26 -15.57 -5.05
C ALA A 64 10.48 -16.40 -6.31
N LEU A 65 9.72 -17.49 -6.48
CA LEU A 65 9.77 -18.32 -7.68
C LEU A 65 9.45 -17.52 -8.94
N GLU A 66 8.37 -16.74 -8.94
CA GLU A 66 7.99 -15.92 -10.10
C GLU A 66 8.98 -14.77 -10.35
N ALA A 67 9.53 -14.18 -9.28
CA ALA A 67 10.59 -13.18 -9.40
C ALA A 67 11.86 -13.76 -10.03
N LEU A 68 12.27 -14.97 -9.66
CA LEU A 68 13.43 -15.65 -10.26
C LEU A 68 13.22 -15.95 -11.75
N LYS A 69 12.01 -16.30 -12.16
CA LYS A 69 11.67 -16.46 -13.60
C LYS A 69 11.81 -15.13 -14.35
N LEU A 70 11.28 -14.04 -13.78
CA LEU A 70 11.40 -12.69 -14.36
C LEU A 70 12.86 -12.26 -14.48
N LEU A 71 13.65 -12.42 -13.42
CA LEU A 71 15.07 -12.05 -13.38
C LEU A 71 15.92 -12.91 -14.32
N GLY A 72 15.58 -14.20 -14.46
CA GLY A 72 16.21 -15.12 -15.39
C GLY A 72 15.79 -14.94 -16.85
N GLY A 73 14.97 -13.94 -17.17
CA GLY A 73 14.48 -13.69 -18.53
C GLY A 73 13.47 -14.70 -19.06
N ARG A 74 12.95 -15.60 -18.22
CA ARG A 74 11.97 -16.64 -18.57
C ARG A 74 10.54 -16.14 -18.44
N ILE A 75 10.21 -15.06 -19.15
CA ILE A 75 8.91 -14.37 -19.05
C ILE A 75 7.76 -15.29 -19.46
N GLU A 76 7.98 -16.17 -20.43
CA GLU A 76 7.03 -17.18 -20.90
C GLU A 76 6.67 -18.22 -19.82
N ALA A 77 7.55 -18.46 -18.86
CA ALA A 77 7.33 -19.40 -17.76
C ALA A 77 6.61 -18.76 -16.55
N VAL A 78 6.41 -17.43 -16.57
CA VAL A 78 5.76 -16.70 -15.48
C VAL A 78 4.27 -17.03 -15.45
N ASN A 79 3.74 -17.31 -14.27
CA ASN A 79 2.32 -17.61 -14.10
C ASN A 79 1.47 -16.37 -14.46
N ARG A 80 0.48 -16.54 -15.34
CA ARG A 80 -0.41 -15.47 -15.82
C ARG A 80 -1.73 -15.39 -15.05
N SER A 81 -1.93 -16.28 -14.08
CA SER A 81 -3.13 -16.36 -13.26
C SER A 81 -2.92 -15.72 -11.89
N LEU A 82 -4.01 -15.28 -11.27
CA LEU A 82 -4.06 -15.00 -9.84
C LEU A 82 -4.07 -16.32 -9.08
N VAL A 83 -3.01 -16.60 -8.33
CA VAL A 83 -2.93 -17.77 -7.46
C VAL A 83 -3.65 -17.44 -6.16
N SER A 84 -4.68 -18.21 -5.83
CA SER A 84 -5.42 -18.14 -4.56
C SER A 84 -5.11 -19.35 -3.70
N ILE A 85 -4.79 -19.10 -2.44
CA ILE A 85 -4.42 -20.10 -1.44
C ILE A 85 -5.45 -20.04 -0.32
N ASP A 86 -6.02 -21.20 0.02
CA ASP A 86 -6.87 -21.42 1.17
C ASP A 86 -6.21 -22.52 2.02
N ALA A 87 -5.57 -22.12 3.12
CA ALA A 87 -4.83 -23.05 3.98
C ALA A 87 -5.73 -23.91 4.86
N TRP A 88 -6.93 -23.45 5.19
CA TRP A 88 -7.88 -24.23 5.98
C TRP A 88 -8.43 -25.38 5.15
N GLY A 89 -8.77 -25.11 3.88
CA GLY A 89 -9.21 -26.12 2.94
C GLY A 89 -8.07 -26.89 2.24
N GLY A 90 -6.81 -26.45 2.41
CA GLY A 90 -5.64 -27.04 1.74
C GLY A 90 -5.66 -26.88 0.22
N ARG A 91 -6.20 -25.77 -0.30
CA ARG A 91 -6.42 -25.56 -1.75
C ARG A 91 -5.53 -24.47 -2.30
N ILE A 92 -5.01 -24.71 -3.50
CA ILE A 92 -4.34 -23.71 -4.34
C ILE A 92 -5.04 -23.68 -5.69
N ARG A 93 -5.54 -22.52 -6.11
CA ARG A 93 -6.28 -22.33 -7.36
C ARG A 93 -5.62 -21.27 -8.23
N ASN A 94 -5.54 -21.55 -9.52
CA ASN A 94 -5.17 -20.54 -10.52
C ASN A 94 -6.45 -19.95 -11.10
N LEU A 95 -6.64 -18.66 -10.91
CA LEU A 95 -7.78 -17.91 -11.47
C LEU A 95 -7.27 -17.11 -12.67
N ASN A 96 -7.77 -17.46 -13.86
CA ASN A 96 -7.43 -16.72 -15.07
C ASN A 96 -8.19 -15.38 -15.10
N MET A 97 -7.45 -14.28 -15.00
CA MET A 97 -8.00 -12.92 -14.98
C MET A 97 -7.78 -12.17 -16.30
N GLN A 98 -7.34 -12.85 -17.36
CA GLN A 98 -6.94 -12.20 -18.61
C GLN A 98 -8.09 -11.43 -19.27
N ALA A 99 -9.32 -11.95 -19.20
CA ALA A 99 -10.50 -11.28 -19.73
C ALA A 99 -10.70 -9.86 -19.15
N ALA A 100 -10.35 -9.65 -17.87
CA ALA A 100 -10.46 -8.34 -17.22
C ALA A 100 -9.47 -7.31 -17.80
N ARG A 101 -8.34 -7.77 -18.35
CA ARG A 101 -7.41 -6.94 -19.12
C ARG A 101 -7.93 -6.70 -20.53
N GLU A 102 -8.38 -7.75 -21.21
CA GLU A 102 -8.83 -7.73 -22.61
C GLU A 102 -10.05 -6.84 -22.83
N ALA A 103 -10.88 -6.62 -21.81
CA ALA A 103 -11.94 -5.62 -21.85
C ALA A 103 -11.46 -4.20 -22.18
N GLY A 104 -10.15 -3.90 -22.01
CA GLY A 104 -9.51 -2.67 -22.50
C GLY A 104 -9.85 -1.39 -21.74
N SER A 105 -10.88 -1.41 -20.90
CA SER A 105 -11.38 -0.25 -20.16
C SER A 105 -10.54 0.12 -18.93
N CYS A 106 -9.55 -0.69 -18.54
CA CYS A 106 -8.80 -0.47 -17.30
C CYS A 106 -8.12 0.90 -17.28
N PRO A 107 -8.46 1.79 -16.30
CA PRO A 107 -7.91 3.13 -16.23
C PRO A 107 -6.38 3.14 -16.05
N CYS A 108 -5.81 2.16 -15.33
CA CYS A 108 -4.38 2.13 -15.04
C CYS A 108 -3.53 1.52 -16.17
N CYS A 109 -3.77 0.26 -16.55
CA CYS A 109 -2.92 -0.39 -17.56
C CYS A 109 -3.36 -0.14 -19.00
N GLY A 110 -4.63 0.20 -19.24
CA GLY A 110 -5.17 0.51 -20.56
C GLY A 110 -5.06 2.01 -20.86
N GLN A 111 -5.68 2.84 -20.02
CA GLN A 111 -5.74 4.29 -20.24
C GLN A 111 -4.54 5.06 -19.67
N ARG A 112 -3.62 4.39 -18.96
CA ARG A 112 -2.44 4.99 -18.32
C ARG A 112 -2.74 6.15 -17.36
N LYS A 113 -3.89 6.12 -16.68
CA LYS A 113 -4.25 7.04 -15.60
C LYS A 113 -3.78 6.47 -14.26
N PHE A 114 -2.91 7.20 -13.57
CA PHE A 114 -2.30 6.75 -12.31
C PHE A 114 -2.82 7.53 -11.11
N ASP A 115 -4.14 7.56 -10.93
CA ASP A 115 -4.84 8.37 -9.92
C ASP A 115 -4.31 8.23 -8.48
N TYR A 116 -3.80 7.04 -8.12
CA TYR A 116 -3.19 6.76 -6.81
C TYR A 116 -1.74 7.26 -6.67
N LEU A 117 -1.06 7.58 -7.77
CA LEU A 117 0.27 8.20 -7.80
C LEU A 117 0.19 9.70 -8.02
N ASP A 118 -0.74 10.16 -8.85
CA ASP A 118 -0.84 11.55 -9.29
C ASP A 118 -1.65 12.43 -8.31
N GLY A 119 -2.05 11.90 -7.15
CA GLY A 119 -2.68 12.68 -6.08
C GLY A 119 -4.12 13.14 -6.35
N GLY A 120 -4.76 12.63 -7.42
CA GLY A 120 -6.12 13.00 -7.82
C GLY A 120 -7.24 12.54 -6.88
N ARG A 121 -6.89 11.90 -5.75
CA ARG A 121 -7.85 11.52 -4.70
C ARG A 121 -7.77 12.47 -3.51
N ALA A 122 -8.95 12.76 -2.93
CA ALA A 122 -9.08 13.50 -1.68
C ALA A 122 -8.19 12.90 -0.58
N ALA A 123 -7.82 13.72 0.41
CA ALA A 123 -6.93 13.34 1.51
C ALA A 123 -7.25 11.94 2.04
N ALA A 124 -6.37 10.97 1.82
CA ALA A 124 -6.60 9.59 2.20
C ALA A 124 -5.95 9.34 3.57
N THR A 125 -6.77 8.93 4.53
CA THR A 125 -6.26 8.38 5.80
C THR A 125 -6.43 6.88 5.82
N THR A 126 -5.35 6.15 6.08
CA THR A 126 -5.33 4.70 6.08
C THR A 126 -4.73 4.21 7.39
N ALA A 127 -5.52 3.49 8.19
CA ALA A 127 -4.99 2.78 9.35
C ALA A 127 -4.01 1.68 8.88
N LEU A 128 -2.82 1.65 9.47
CA LEU A 128 -1.77 0.69 9.17
C LEU A 128 -1.88 -0.49 10.12
N CYS A 129 -2.39 -1.60 9.59
CA CYS A 129 -2.52 -2.87 10.31
C CYS A 129 -1.19 -3.27 10.96
N GLY A 130 -1.24 -3.70 12.22
CA GLY A 130 -0.13 -4.19 13.03
C GLY A 130 0.78 -3.11 13.58
N ARG A 131 0.46 -1.83 13.36
CA ARG A 131 1.38 -0.72 13.66
C ARG A 131 0.85 0.29 14.67
N ASN A 132 -0.39 0.16 15.12
CA ASN A 132 -1.11 1.16 15.93
C ASN A 132 -0.87 2.58 15.37
N ALA A 133 -1.11 2.74 14.07
CA ALA A 133 -0.72 3.94 13.34
C ALA A 133 -1.68 4.25 12.19
N VAL A 134 -1.85 5.53 11.88
CA VAL A 134 -2.61 6.00 10.72
C VAL A 134 -1.68 6.76 9.78
N GLN A 135 -1.68 6.37 8.51
CA GLN A 135 -1.05 7.15 7.44
C GLN A 135 -2.04 8.18 6.91
N ILE A 136 -1.57 9.40 6.69
CA ILE A 136 -2.30 10.52 6.10
C ILE A 136 -1.58 10.89 4.81
N THR A 137 -2.34 10.94 3.72
CA THR A 137 -1.85 11.36 2.40
C THR A 137 -2.63 12.61 2.00
N PRO A 138 -2.01 13.80 1.94
CA PRO A 138 -2.69 15.01 1.52
C PRO A 138 -3.14 14.93 0.05
N PRO A 139 -4.22 15.64 -0.34
CA PRO A 139 -4.68 15.67 -1.71
C PRO A 139 -3.68 16.40 -2.62
N GLY A 140 -3.59 15.98 -3.89
CA GLY A 140 -2.78 16.65 -4.91
C GLY A 140 -1.29 16.29 -4.98
N GLY A 141 -0.83 15.29 -4.21
CA GLY A 141 0.60 14.93 -4.13
C GLY A 141 1.35 16.05 -3.41
N GLY A 142 1.45 15.93 -2.08
CA GLY A 142 1.65 17.08 -1.18
C GLY A 142 2.73 18.06 -1.60
N ALA A 143 2.41 19.35 -1.46
CA ALA A 143 3.36 20.44 -1.62
C ALA A 143 4.62 20.15 -0.79
N GLU A 144 5.79 20.46 -1.35
CA GLU A 144 7.07 20.19 -0.70
C GLU A 144 7.12 20.86 0.67
N VAL A 145 7.24 20.05 1.72
CA VAL A 145 7.10 20.54 3.09
C VAL A 145 8.46 20.93 3.67
N SER A 146 8.56 22.15 4.18
CA SER A 146 9.76 22.58 4.90
C SER A 146 9.78 22.02 6.33
N PHE A 147 10.56 20.97 6.55
CA PHE A 147 10.75 20.40 7.89
C PHE A 147 11.27 21.41 8.91
N LYS A 148 12.13 22.34 8.47
CA LYS A 148 12.68 23.39 9.33
C LYS A 148 11.57 24.33 9.84
N GLN A 149 10.68 24.77 8.96
CA GLN A 149 9.58 25.66 9.33
C GLN A 149 8.60 24.96 10.26
N ILE A 150 8.26 23.70 9.98
CA ILE A 150 7.37 22.94 10.86
C ILE A 150 8.03 22.73 12.23
N ALA A 151 9.29 22.28 12.27
CA ALA A 151 10.01 22.06 13.52
C ALA A 151 10.06 23.32 14.43
N GLN A 152 10.12 24.51 13.84
CA GLN A 152 10.09 25.79 14.57
C GLN A 152 8.70 26.14 15.15
N ARG A 153 7.62 25.60 14.58
CA ARG A 153 6.23 25.83 15.04
C ARG A 153 5.78 24.81 16.08
N LEU A 154 6.52 23.71 16.25
CA LEU A 154 6.14 22.65 17.18
C LEU A 154 6.31 23.10 18.64
N PRO A 155 5.49 22.57 19.56
CA PRO A 155 5.69 22.74 21.00
C PRO A 155 7.11 22.33 21.42
N PHE A 156 7.65 22.98 22.45
CA PHE A 156 9.02 22.73 22.92
C PHE A 156 9.24 21.27 23.37
N ASP A 157 8.22 20.66 23.96
CA ASP A 157 8.22 19.27 24.42
C ASP A 157 8.05 18.25 23.28
N ALA A 158 7.85 18.69 22.03
CA ALA A 158 7.63 17.80 20.90
C ALA A 158 8.88 17.08 20.39
N ARG A 159 10.06 17.43 20.91
CA ARG A 159 11.36 16.77 20.62
C ARG A 159 11.60 16.50 19.11
N PRO A 160 11.50 17.50 18.23
CA PRO A 160 11.60 17.28 16.80
C PRO A 160 13.02 16.85 16.39
N LYS A 161 13.08 15.84 15.52
CA LYS A 161 14.29 15.38 14.84
C LYS A 161 14.00 15.27 13.35
N PHE A 162 14.82 15.90 12.52
CA PHE A 162 14.66 15.80 11.07
C PHE A 162 15.98 15.59 10.35
N ASN A 163 15.88 14.99 9.17
CA ASN A 163 16.92 14.91 8.17
C ASN A 163 16.30 15.21 6.80
N HIS A 164 17.04 14.94 5.72
CA HIS A 164 16.52 15.17 4.36
C HIS A 164 15.28 14.33 4.02
N TYR A 165 15.09 13.16 4.65
CA TYR A 165 14.06 12.19 4.28
C TYR A 165 12.79 12.26 5.14
N LEU A 166 12.89 12.74 6.39
CA LEU A 166 11.75 12.80 7.30
C LEU A 166 11.95 13.82 8.42
N LEU A 167 10.83 14.29 8.96
CA LEU A 167 10.72 14.95 10.26
C LEU A 167 9.93 14.05 11.21
N ARG A 168 10.46 13.78 12.40
CA ARG A 168 9.79 13.00 13.45
C ARG A 168 9.69 13.82 14.74
N PHE A 169 8.53 13.76 15.39
CA PHE A 169 8.27 14.43 16.66
C PHE A 169 7.20 13.69 17.48
N GLU A 170 7.06 14.03 18.75
CA GLU A 170 6.12 13.43 19.70
C GLU A 170 5.10 14.48 20.17
N ILE A 171 3.80 14.20 20.10
CA ILE A 171 2.74 15.10 20.56
C ILE A 171 1.55 14.28 21.05
N ASP A 172 0.94 14.66 22.17
CA ASP A 172 -0.31 14.08 22.69
C ASP A 172 -0.25 12.54 22.75
N ALA A 173 0.86 12.01 23.28
CA ALA A 173 1.20 10.57 23.36
C ALA A 173 1.35 9.84 22.00
N CYS A 174 1.30 10.57 20.88
CA CYS A 174 1.51 10.06 19.54
C CYS A 174 2.91 10.43 19.02
N GLN A 175 3.48 9.57 18.18
CA GLN A 175 4.68 9.88 17.40
C GLN A 175 4.28 10.16 15.96
N VAL A 176 4.59 11.34 15.46
CA VAL A 176 4.32 11.74 14.08
C VAL A 176 5.61 11.66 13.27
N THR A 177 5.54 11.01 12.11
CA THR A 177 6.61 11.02 11.10
C THR A 177 6.06 11.65 9.83
N LEU A 178 6.64 12.77 9.41
CA LEU A 178 6.28 13.55 8.22
C LEU A 178 7.34 13.35 7.12
N PHE A 179 6.89 13.20 5.89
CA PHE A 179 7.72 13.01 4.69
C PHE A 179 7.74 14.28 3.82
N PRO A 180 8.70 14.44 2.90
CA PRO A 180 8.87 15.67 2.11
C PRO A 180 7.67 15.99 1.22
N ASP A 181 6.95 14.95 0.79
CA ASP A 181 5.73 15.02 -0.01
C ASP A 181 4.45 15.24 0.83
N GLY A 182 4.61 15.68 2.07
CA GLY A 182 3.51 15.96 3.00
C GLY A 182 2.81 14.72 3.55
N ARG A 183 3.15 13.50 3.14
CA ARG A 183 2.61 12.31 3.80
C ARG A 183 3.02 12.29 5.27
N ALA A 184 2.12 11.84 6.14
CA ALA A 184 2.44 11.64 7.54
C ALA A 184 2.01 10.26 8.03
N ILE A 185 2.73 9.72 9.01
CA ILE A 185 2.33 8.54 9.78
C ILE A 185 2.22 8.98 11.23
N VAL A 186 1.03 8.84 11.81
CA VAL A 186 0.75 9.10 13.22
C VAL A 186 0.68 7.76 13.94
N LYS A 187 1.70 7.43 14.73
CA LYS A 187 1.76 6.23 15.57
C LYS A 187 1.27 6.56 16.97
N GLY A 188 0.53 5.63 17.59
CA GLY A 188 -0.12 5.82 18.89
C GLY A 188 -1.64 5.87 18.80
N THR A 189 -2.21 5.83 17.59
CA THR A 189 -3.65 5.78 17.35
C THR A 189 -3.97 4.95 16.12
N ASN A 190 -5.11 4.27 16.15
CA ASN A 190 -5.75 3.65 15.00
C ASN A 190 -6.97 4.45 14.50
N ASP A 191 -7.33 5.54 15.20
CA ASP A 191 -8.46 6.39 14.85
C ASP A 191 -8.04 7.43 13.80
N PRO A 192 -8.58 7.34 12.56
CA PRO A 192 -8.26 8.29 11.51
C PRO A 192 -8.65 9.74 11.84
N ALA A 193 -9.69 9.97 12.65
CA ALA A 193 -10.13 11.31 13.04
C ALA A 193 -9.12 11.98 13.97
N VAL A 194 -8.61 11.25 14.96
CA VAL A 194 -7.54 11.72 15.87
C VAL A 194 -6.28 12.06 15.06
N ALA A 195 -5.87 11.16 14.16
CA ALA A 195 -4.70 11.38 13.32
C ALA A 195 -4.86 12.62 12.41
N ARG A 196 -6.03 12.79 11.77
CA ARG A 196 -6.34 13.96 10.94
C ARG A 196 -6.32 15.26 11.73
N SER A 197 -6.86 15.25 12.95
CA SER A 197 -6.87 16.41 13.83
C SER A 197 -5.44 16.87 14.18
N LEU A 198 -4.58 15.93 14.60
CA LEU A 198 -3.16 16.22 14.88
C LEU A 198 -2.44 16.75 13.63
N TYR A 199 -2.66 16.12 12.48
CA TYR A 199 -2.05 16.56 11.23
C TYR A 199 -2.47 17.98 10.86
N ASN A 200 -3.77 18.29 10.86
CA ASN A 200 -4.25 19.63 10.52
C ASN A 200 -3.78 20.69 11.52
N LYS A 201 -3.65 20.35 12.81
CA LYS A 201 -3.23 21.28 13.85
C LYS A 201 -1.75 21.69 13.74
N TYR A 202 -0.86 20.75 13.42
CA TYR A 202 0.60 20.98 13.50
C TYR A 202 1.31 20.98 12.14
N ILE A 203 0.70 20.39 11.12
CA ILE A 203 1.27 20.24 9.77
C ILE A 203 0.43 21.00 8.74
N GLY A 204 -0.90 20.94 8.88
CA GLY A 204 -1.84 21.70 8.07
C GLY A 204 -1.67 23.20 8.25
N GLY A 205 -1.38 23.89 7.14
CA GLY A 205 -1.44 25.33 7.00
C GLY A 205 -2.51 25.68 5.98
#